data_AF-A0AAW7DJ08-F1
#
_entry.id   AF-A0AAW7DJ08-F1
#
_cell.length_a   1.000
_cell.length_b   1.000
_cell.length_c   1.000
_cell.angle_alpha   90.00
_cell.angle_beta   90.00
_cell.angle_gamma   90.00
#
_symmetry.space_group_name_H-M   'P 1'
#
loop_
_entity.id
_entity.type
_entity.pdbx_description
1 polymer ?
#
loop_
_entity_poly.entity_id
_entity_poly.type
_entity_poly.pdbx_seq_one_letter_code
_entity_poly.pdbx_strand_id
1 'polypeptide(L)' 'MALNKADLKNNIIIIMQDMMKREETSIEEFAERLASVIDVYVKDAEIVYKTGLTSATGGVVTGTFEGNLK' A
#
# COMPACT_ATOMS: atom_id res chain seq x y z
N MET A 1 6.21 -9.92 6.46
CA MET A 1 7.20 -8.85 6.67
C MET A 1 6.44 -7.63 7.19
N ALA A 2 7.04 -6.85 8.08
CA ALA A 2 6.44 -5.58 8.45
C ALA A 2 6.43 -4.65 7.23
N LEU A 3 5.36 -3.88 7.06
CA LEU A 3 5.24 -2.87 6.03
C LEU A 3 6.49 -1.97 5.97
N ASN A 4 7.07 -1.78 4.79
CA ASN A 4 8.31 -1.02 4.64
C ASN A 4 8.04 0.50 4.64
N LYS A 5 7.89 1.05 5.85
CA LYS A 5 7.65 2.48 6.05
C LYS A 5 8.79 3.37 5.51
N ALA A 6 10.02 2.86 5.46
CA ALA A 6 11.16 3.62 4.96
C ALA A 6 11.03 3.85 3.44
N ASP A 7 10.62 2.83 2.70
CA ASP A 7 10.42 2.92 1.26
C ASP A 7 9.26 3.86 0.92
N LEU A 8 8.11 3.75 1.61
CA LEU A 8 7.00 4.69 1.43
C LEU A 8 7.44 6.14 1.64
N LYS A 9 8.18 6.41 2.72
CA LYS A 9 8.70 7.76 3.02
C LYS A 9 9.60 8.27 1.88
N ASN A 10 10.51 7.43 1.40
CA ASN A 10 11.45 7.79 0.34
C ASN A 10 10.71 8.10 -0.97
N ASN A 11 9.69 7.30 -1.32
CA ASN A 11 8.85 7.55 -2.48
C ASN A 11 8.08 8.87 -2.39
N ILE A 12 7.50 9.20 -1.24
CA ILE A 12 6.82 10.49 -1.01
C ILE A 12 7.81 11.65 -1.16
N ILE A 13 9.04 11.53 -0.63
CA ILE A 13 10.07 12.56 -0.80
C ILE A 13 10.41 12.77 -2.28
N ILE A 14 10.55 11.68 -3.05
CA ILE A 14 10.83 11.76 -4.49
C ILE A 14 9.69 12.49 -5.23
N ILE A 15 8.42 12.16 -4.91
CA ILE A 15 7.26 12.86 -5.47
C ILE A 15 7.32 14.35 -5.15
N MET A 16 7.57 14.72 -3.89
CA MET A 16 7.65 16.12 -3.47
C MET A 16 8.79 16.87 -4.16
N GLN A 17 9.97 16.26 -4.26
CA GLN A 17 11.11 16.84 -4.97
C GLN A 17 10.82 17.06 -6.45
N ASP A 18 10.04 16.17 -7.08
CA ASP A 18 9.60 16.34 -8.45
C ASP A 18 8.57 17.46 -8.59
N MET A 19 7.58 17.53 -7.69
CA MET A 19 6.57 18.61 -7.68
C MET A 19 7.22 19.99 -7.50
N MET A 20 8.24 20.10 -6.65
CA MET A 20 8.97 21.35 -6.42
C MET A 20 9.77 21.85 -7.62
N LYS A 21 10.05 20.99 -8.61
CA LYS A 21 10.74 21.38 -9.85
C LYS A 21 9.79 21.92 -10.92
N ARG A 22 8.48 21.82 -10.69
CA ARG A 22 7.48 22.25 -11.67
C ARG A 22 7.27 23.75 -11.60
N GLU A 23 7.12 24.36 -12.77
CA GLU A 23 6.82 25.78 -12.89
C GLU A 23 5.39 26.09 -12.45
N GLU A 24 4.46 25.14 -12.67
CA GLU A 24 3.07 25.24 -12.25
C GLU A 24 2.71 24.19 -11.20
N THR A 25 1.82 24.57 -10.29
CA THR A 25 1.31 23.65 -9.27
C THR A 25 0.38 22.62 -9.93
N SER A 26 0.63 21.33 -9.68
CA SER A 26 -0.18 20.22 -10.20
C SER A 26 -0.70 19.36 -9.05
N ILE A 27 -1.83 19.79 -8.46
CA ILE A 27 -2.40 19.18 -7.26
C ILE A 27 -2.95 17.78 -7.57
N GLU A 28 -3.66 17.63 -8.68
CA GLU A 28 -4.23 16.34 -9.10
C GLU A 28 -3.14 15.28 -9.34
N GLU A 29 -2.04 15.62 -10.01
CA GLU A 29 -0.98 14.65 -10.24
C GLU A 29 -0.27 14.27 -8.93
N PHE A 30 -0.02 15.26 -8.06
CA PHE A 30 0.51 14.99 -6.73
C PHE A 30 -0.39 14.01 -5.96
N ALA A 31 -1.71 14.25 -5.96
CA ALA A 31 -2.68 13.42 -5.27
C ALA A 31 -2.72 11.99 -5.84
N GLU A 32 -2.75 11.85 -7.17
CA GLU A 32 -2.74 10.54 -7.84
C GLU A 32 -1.49 9.74 -7.49
N ARG A 33 -0.31 10.37 -7.57
CA ARG A 33 0.97 9.71 -7.27
C ARG A 33 1.09 9.35 -5.80
N LEU A 34 0.61 10.20 -4.91
CA LEU A 34 0.55 9.92 -3.48
C LEU A 34 -0.38 8.73 -3.19
N ALA A 35 -1.57 8.71 -3.79
CA ALA A 35 -2.52 7.61 -3.64
C ALA A 35 -1.93 6.29 -4.14
N SER A 36 -1.23 6.31 -5.28
CA SER A 36 -0.59 5.13 -5.86
C SER A 36 0.48 4.52 -4.95
N VAL A 37 1.37 5.33 -4.35
CA VAL A 37 2.40 4.80 -3.45
C VAL A 37 1.83 4.27 -2.13
N ILE A 38 0.71 4.84 -1.68
CA ILE A 38 -0.03 4.33 -0.51
C ILE A 38 -0.73 3.01 -0.85
N ASP A 39 -1.35 2.89 -2.02
CA ASP A 39 -2.00 1.66 -2.49
C ASP A 39 -1.00 0.50 -2.56
N VAL A 40 0.19 0.73 -3.14
CA VAL A 40 1.27 -0.26 -3.16
C VAL A 40 1.70 -0.64 -1.73
N TYR A 41 1.94 0.37 -0.88
CA TYR A 41 2.32 0.13 0.51
C TYR A 41 1.28 -0.70 1.27
N VAL A 42 -0.02 -0.44 1.09
CA VAL A 42 -1.08 -1.20 1.74
C VAL A 42 -1.19 -2.62 1.18
N LYS A 43 -0.96 -2.82 -0.12
CA LYS A 43 -0.98 -4.15 -0.76
C LYS A 43 0.20 -5.03 -0.37
N ASP A 44 1.33 -4.44 0.00
CA ASP A 44 2.48 -5.14 0.57
C ASP A 44 2.22 -5.64 2.01
N ALA A 45 1.06 -5.32 2.61
CA ALA A 45 0.69 -5.84 3.91
C ALA A 45 0.49 -7.36 3.83
N GLU A 46 1.36 -8.09 4.54
CA GLU A 46 1.20 -9.52 4.68
C GLU A 46 0.18 -9.83 5.78
N ILE A 47 -0.88 -10.56 5.41
CA ILE A 47 -1.83 -11.08 6.39
C ILE A 47 -1.27 -12.36 7.00
N VAL A 48 -0.75 -12.25 8.22
CA VAL A 48 -0.21 -13.40 8.96
C VAL A 48 -1.34 -14.12 9.69
N TYR A 49 -1.78 -15.26 9.14
CA TYR A 49 -2.75 -16.14 9.80
C TYR A 49 -2.04 -17.07 10.79
N LYS A 50 -2.42 -16.99 12.08
CA LYS A 50 -1.86 -17.89 13.12
C LYS A 50 -2.39 -19.32 13.05
N THR A 51 -3.56 -19.52 12.45
CA THR A 51 -4.20 -20.83 12.22
C THR A 51 -4.92 -20.81 10.87
N GLY A 52 -4.93 -21.95 10.18
CA GLY A 52 -5.16 -22.06 8.74
C GLY A 52 -6.47 -21.44 8.24
N LEU A 53 -6.34 -20.54 7.27
CA LEU A 53 -7.39 -20.27 6.29
C LEU A 53 -7.56 -21.54 5.44
N THR A 54 -8.43 -22.44 5.86
CA THR A 54 -8.79 -23.61 5.05
C THR A 54 -10.15 -23.36 4.44
N SER A 55 -10.21 -23.23 3.12
CA SER A 55 -11.44 -23.46 2.39
C SER A 55 -11.92 -24.89 2.68
N ALA A 56 -13.22 -25.09 2.91
CA ALA A 56 -13.79 -26.42 3.13
C ALA A 56 -13.49 -27.41 1.98
N THR A 57 -13.10 -26.90 0.81
CA THR A 57 -12.74 -27.66 -0.39
C THR A 57 -11.26 -27.61 -0.77
N GLY A 58 -10.38 -27.06 0.09
CA GLY A 58 -8.92 -27.08 -0.12
C GLY A 58 -8.39 -26.11 -1.19
N GLY A 59 -9.17 -25.09 -1.57
CA GLY A 59 -8.77 -24.03 -2.52
C GLY A 59 -8.38 -22.70 -1.87
N VAL A 60 -8.04 -21.71 -2.71
CA VAL A 60 -7.83 -20.32 -2.28
C VAL A 60 -9.09 -19.81 -1.59
N VAL A 61 -8.97 -19.24 -0.39
CA VAL A 61 -10.08 -18.62 0.33
C VAL A 61 -10.36 -17.26 -0.31
N THR A 62 -11.51 -17.11 -0.95
CA THR A 62 -12.04 -15.84 -1.44
C THR A 62 -13.16 -15.36 -0.51
N GLY A 63 -13.04 -14.13 -0.02
CA GLY A 63 -14.02 -13.54 0.91
C GLY A 63 -13.53 -12.23 1.51
N THR A 64 -14.41 -11.51 2.19
CA THR A 64 -14.06 -10.32 2.96
C THR A 64 -13.21 -10.72 4.16
N PHE A 65 -12.04 -10.09 4.33
CA PHE A 65 -11.22 -10.28 5.52
C PHE A 65 -11.89 -9.64 6.74
N GLU A 66 -12.37 -10.45 7.67
CA GLU A 66 -12.85 -10.01 8.98
C GLU A 66 -11.73 -10.17 10.02
N GLY A 67 -10.78 -9.24 10.02
CA GLY A 67 -9.70 -9.24 10.99
C GLY A 67 -9.03 -7.87 11.12
N ASN A 68 -8.18 -7.74 12.14
CA ASN A 68 -7.37 -6.55 12.31
C ASN A 68 -6.02 -6.77 11.63
N LEU A 69 -5.68 -5.89 10.69
CA LEU A 69 -4.31 -5.76 10.21
C LEU A 69 -3.42 -5.39 11.40
N LYS A 70 -2.29 -6.08 11.55
CA LYS A 70 -1.32 -5.83 12.63
C LYS A 70 -0.15 -5.02 12.14
#